data_AF-A0A254RTI7-F1
#
_entry.id   AF-A0A254RTI7-F1
#
_cell.length_a   1.000
_cell.length_b   1.000
_cell.length_c   1.000
_cell.angle_alpha   90.00
_cell.angle_beta   90.00
_cell.angle_gamma   90.00
#
_symmetry.space_group_name_H-M   'P 1'
#
loop_
_entity.id
_entity.type
_entity.pdbx_description
1 polymer ?
#
loop_
_entity_poly.entity_id
_entity_poly.type
_entity_poly.pdbx_seq_one_letter_code
_entity_poly.pdbx_strand_id
1 'polypeptide(L)'
;MRSENNQLLELYPLSTMRKILDCIETTQNIRVDISRIPLDDKKTLDLFRNGDTGGVFGFDSPDMQEYSKQLKPDSFEELMILCALCGPARAFRPATSDLITEYIDRKRGECGYDGIHPDVEQIILPTYGMIIYQEQVTEILCKITGYPPENAEEVRRILAKRNPERISKLEPEFFCQCEAKGHDQQIAWQIWDLLFIYAKHAVCKTLVSIYTFVAYQFAYLKVHYKSEFCSAITCAK
;
A
#
# COMPACT_ATOMS: atom_id res chain seq x y z
N MET A 1 -2.84 14.74 -24.92
CA MET A 1 -2.36 13.37 -25.22
C MET A 1 -1.88 12.55 -24.02
N ARG A 2 -1.66 13.10 -22.80
CA ARG A 2 -1.36 12.29 -21.59
C ARG A 2 -2.59 11.91 -20.75
N SER A 3 -3.76 12.51 -20.99
CA SER A 3 -5.00 12.26 -20.25
C SER A 3 -5.83 11.10 -20.80
N GLU A 4 -5.80 10.84 -22.11
CA GLU A 4 -6.61 9.78 -22.75
C GLU A 4 -6.05 8.37 -22.50
N ASN A 5 -4.72 8.22 -22.39
CA ASN A 5 -4.11 6.93 -22.03
C ASN A 5 -4.35 6.52 -20.56
N ASN A 6 -4.67 7.47 -19.68
CA ASN A 6 -4.94 7.16 -18.27
C ASN A 6 -6.32 6.54 -18.06
N GLN A 7 -7.34 6.94 -18.83
CA GLN A 7 -8.68 6.35 -18.75
C GLN A 7 -8.71 4.89 -19.23
N LEU A 8 -7.84 4.53 -20.19
CA LEU A 8 -7.75 3.16 -20.71
C LEU A 8 -7.14 2.18 -19.68
N LEU A 9 -6.18 2.63 -18.86
CA LEU A 9 -5.59 1.84 -17.78
C LEU A 9 -6.56 1.65 -16.59
N GLU A 10 -7.45 2.61 -16.33
CA GLU A 10 -8.47 2.53 -15.27
C GLU A 10 -9.63 1.58 -15.64
N LEU A 11 -9.93 1.38 -16.93
CA LEU A 11 -11.08 0.58 -17.40
C LEU A 11 -10.72 -0.86 -17.81
N TYR A 12 -9.47 -1.14 -18.14
CA TYR A 12 -9.01 -2.49 -18.50
C TYR A 12 -9.29 -3.57 -17.42
N PRO A 13 -8.98 -3.35 -16.12
CA PRO A 13 -9.25 -4.38 -15.11
C PRO A 13 -10.76 -4.63 -14.94
N LEU A 14 -11.58 -3.59 -14.95
CA LEU A 14 -13.03 -3.74 -14.77
C LEU A 14 -13.69 -4.43 -15.97
N SER A 15 -13.29 -4.09 -17.20
CA SER A 15 -13.80 -4.75 -18.41
C SER A 15 -13.39 -6.22 -18.48
N THR A 16 -12.16 -6.56 -18.07
CA THR A 16 -11.69 -7.95 -17.99
C THR A 16 -12.44 -8.72 -16.91
N MET A 17 -12.62 -8.14 -15.73
CA MET A 17 -13.41 -8.74 -14.65
C MET A 17 -14.85 -9.03 -15.10
N ARG A 18 -15.47 -8.09 -15.81
CA ARG A 18 -16.81 -8.29 -16.38
C ARG A 18 -16.86 -9.47 -17.34
N LYS A 19 -15.89 -9.59 -18.26
CA LYS A 19 -15.81 -10.75 -19.17
C LYS A 19 -15.70 -12.07 -18.40
N ILE A 20 -14.91 -12.11 -17.33
CA ILE A 20 -14.79 -13.32 -16.48
C ILE A 20 -16.15 -13.66 -15.85
N LEU A 21 -16.86 -12.67 -15.30
CA LEU A 21 -18.19 -12.87 -14.71
C LEU A 21 -19.23 -13.33 -15.74
N ASP A 22 -19.23 -12.73 -16.94
CA ASP A 22 -20.11 -13.14 -18.03
C ASP A 22 -19.82 -14.60 -18.47
N CYS A 23 -18.55 -15.00 -18.52
CA CYS A 23 -18.15 -16.39 -18.76
C CYS A 23 -18.67 -17.34 -17.67
N ILE A 24 -18.62 -16.96 -16.39
CA ILE A 24 -19.15 -17.77 -15.28
C ILE A 24 -20.67 -17.92 -15.38
N GLU A 25 -21.38 -16.82 -15.66
CA GLU A 25 -22.84 -16.86 -15.80
C GLU A 25 -23.26 -17.74 -16.98
N THR A 26 -22.59 -17.63 -18.12
CA THR A 26 -22.91 -18.41 -19.32
C THR A 26 -22.56 -19.90 -19.21
N THR A 27 -21.47 -20.25 -18.52
CA THR A 27 -21.00 -21.64 -18.44
C THR A 27 -21.58 -22.40 -17.25
N GLN A 28 -21.79 -21.73 -16.12
CA GLN A 28 -22.24 -22.35 -14.87
C GLN A 28 -23.65 -21.92 -14.43
N ASN A 29 -24.26 -20.94 -15.09
CA ASN A 29 -25.55 -20.35 -14.70
C ASN A 29 -25.53 -19.80 -13.25
N ILE A 30 -24.37 -19.29 -12.83
CA ILE A 30 -24.13 -18.70 -11.51
C ILE A 30 -23.83 -17.21 -11.68
N ARG A 31 -24.49 -16.37 -10.86
CA ARG A 31 -24.14 -14.95 -10.73
C ARG A 31 -23.31 -14.74 -9.48
N VAL A 32 -22.07 -14.34 -9.66
CA VAL A 32 -21.14 -14.04 -8.56
C VAL A 32 -21.25 -12.57 -8.20
N ASP A 33 -21.61 -12.26 -6.95
CA ASP A 33 -21.51 -10.89 -6.42
C ASP A 33 -20.08 -10.62 -5.95
N ILE A 34 -19.26 -10.14 -6.88
CA ILE A 34 -17.84 -9.89 -6.64
C ILE A 34 -17.58 -8.79 -5.60
N SER A 35 -18.58 -7.94 -5.31
CA SER A 35 -18.46 -6.84 -4.34
C SER A 35 -18.54 -7.30 -2.89
N ARG A 36 -18.99 -8.54 -2.66
CA ARG A 36 -19.25 -9.10 -1.31
C ARG A 36 -18.43 -10.35 -1.00
N ILE A 37 -17.33 -10.58 -1.72
CA ILE A 37 -16.45 -11.72 -1.46
C ILE A 37 -15.78 -11.61 -0.08
N PRO A 38 -15.54 -12.74 0.61
CA PRO A 38 -14.81 -12.75 1.88
C PRO A 38 -13.34 -12.33 1.65
N LEU A 39 -12.80 -11.47 2.52
CA LEU A 39 -11.40 -11.00 2.44
C LEU A 39 -10.40 -11.93 3.14
N ASP A 40 -10.90 -12.95 3.83
CA ASP A 40 -10.14 -13.94 4.60
C ASP A 40 -10.19 -15.34 3.95
N ASP A 41 -10.57 -15.45 2.67
CA ASP A 41 -10.57 -16.71 1.95
C ASP A 41 -9.14 -17.26 1.82
N LYS A 42 -8.87 -18.34 2.55
CA LYS A 42 -7.55 -18.96 2.64
C LYS A 42 -6.98 -19.34 1.28
N LYS A 43 -7.80 -19.90 0.38
CA LYS A 43 -7.33 -20.31 -0.95
C LYS A 43 -6.90 -19.12 -1.79
N THR A 44 -7.62 -18.00 -1.69
CA THR A 44 -7.26 -16.74 -2.35
C THR A 44 -5.97 -16.16 -1.77
N LEU A 45 -5.79 -16.16 -0.45
CA LEU A 45 -4.54 -15.72 0.18
C LEU A 45 -3.37 -16.64 -0.18
N ASP A 46 -3.57 -17.96 -0.22
CA ASP A 46 -2.56 -18.95 -0.61
C ASP A 46 -2.03 -18.71 -2.03
N LEU A 47 -2.87 -18.23 -2.95
CA LEU A 47 -2.45 -17.84 -4.29
C LEU A 47 -1.37 -16.74 -4.25
N PHE A 48 -1.56 -15.72 -3.40
CA PHE A 48 -0.55 -14.67 -3.20
C PHE A 48 0.68 -15.22 -2.48
N ARG A 49 0.51 -16.05 -1.44
CA ARG A 49 1.63 -16.66 -0.69
C ARG A 49 2.55 -17.49 -1.58
N ASN A 50 2.00 -18.15 -2.58
CA ASN A 50 2.76 -18.95 -3.55
C ASN A 50 3.29 -18.12 -4.73
N GLY A 51 2.94 -16.83 -4.83
CA GLY A 51 3.27 -15.98 -5.97
C GLY A 51 2.63 -16.46 -7.28
N ASP A 52 1.51 -17.18 -7.20
CA ASP A 52 0.79 -17.71 -8.37
C ASP A 52 -0.17 -16.66 -8.95
N THR A 53 0.26 -15.40 -9.02
CA THR A 53 -0.56 -14.23 -9.35
C THR A 53 -0.54 -13.85 -10.83
N GLY A 54 -0.06 -14.72 -11.72
CA GLY A 54 -0.11 -14.47 -13.17
C GLY A 54 -1.54 -14.16 -13.66
N GLY A 55 -1.73 -13.01 -14.32
CA GLY A 55 -3.05 -12.51 -14.76
C GLY A 55 -3.89 -11.84 -13.66
N VAL A 56 -3.39 -11.75 -12.42
CA VAL A 56 -4.00 -10.96 -11.35
C VAL A 56 -3.54 -9.52 -11.48
N PHE A 57 -4.49 -8.60 -11.65
CA PHE A 57 -4.21 -7.18 -11.84
C PHE A 57 -3.30 -6.61 -10.75
N GLY A 58 -2.20 -5.97 -11.16
CA GLY A 58 -1.26 -5.31 -10.24
C GLY A 58 -0.35 -6.26 -9.46
N PHE A 59 -0.51 -7.58 -9.63
CA PHE A 59 0.28 -8.61 -8.95
C PHE A 59 0.94 -9.60 -9.93
N ASP A 60 0.83 -9.39 -11.24
CA ASP A 60 1.24 -10.34 -12.27
C ASP A 60 2.71 -10.25 -12.69
N SER A 61 3.43 -9.21 -12.27
CA SER A 61 4.86 -9.06 -12.61
C SER A 61 5.75 -10.07 -11.88
N PRO A 62 6.87 -10.51 -12.49
CA PRO A 62 7.79 -11.46 -11.85
C PRO A 62 8.32 -10.99 -10.50
N ASP A 63 8.69 -9.72 -10.37
CA ASP A 63 9.20 -9.16 -9.12
C ASP A 63 8.14 -9.17 -8.02
N MET A 64 6.90 -8.83 -8.37
CA MET A 64 5.78 -8.82 -7.42
C MET A 64 5.44 -10.24 -6.96
N GLN A 65 5.50 -11.23 -7.86
CA GLN A 65 5.35 -12.65 -7.51
C GLN A 65 6.44 -13.10 -6.53
N GLU A 66 7.68 -12.70 -6.76
CA GLU A 66 8.82 -13.06 -5.92
C GLU A 66 8.73 -12.41 -4.53
N TYR A 67 8.45 -11.10 -4.46
CA TYR A 67 8.22 -10.43 -3.18
C TYR A 67 7.02 -11.01 -2.43
N SER A 68 5.95 -11.39 -3.13
CA SER A 68 4.79 -12.05 -2.51
C SER A 68 5.17 -13.39 -1.87
N LYS A 69 6.01 -14.20 -2.53
CA LYS A 69 6.53 -15.47 -1.97
C LYS A 69 7.42 -15.27 -0.76
N GLN A 70 8.24 -14.21 -0.78
CA GLN A 70 9.12 -13.89 0.35
C GLN A 70 8.32 -13.34 1.53
N LEU A 71 7.36 -12.45 1.27
CA LEU A 71 6.53 -11.84 2.30
C LEU A 71 5.54 -12.81 2.93
N LYS A 72 4.99 -13.74 2.12
CA LYS A 72 3.93 -14.68 2.50
C LYS A 72 2.76 -13.96 3.19
N PRO A 73 2.00 -13.11 2.46
CA PRO A 73 0.90 -12.36 3.07
C PRO A 73 -0.15 -13.31 3.70
N ASP A 74 -0.55 -13.03 4.93
CA ASP A 74 -1.50 -13.82 5.72
C ASP A 74 -2.88 -13.12 5.87
N SER A 75 -2.97 -11.85 5.49
CA SER A 75 -4.22 -11.08 5.55
C SER A 75 -4.35 -10.10 4.37
N PHE A 76 -5.55 -9.54 4.23
CA PHE A 76 -5.80 -8.48 3.25
C PHE A 76 -4.96 -7.22 3.53
N GLU A 77 -4.72 -6.88 4.79
CA GLU A 77 -3.87 -5.74 5.17
C GLU A 77 -2.43 -5.93 4.69
N GLU A 78 -1.88 -7.15 4.77
CA GLU A 78 -0.54 -7.42 4.26
C GLU A 78 -0.49 -7.38 2.73
N LEU A 79 -1.57 -7.75 2.04
CA LEU A 79 -1.71 -7.51 0.60
C LEU A 79 -1.74 -6.01 0.28
N MET A 80 -2.42 -5.21 1.10
CA MET A 80 -2.38 -3.76 0.94
C MET A 80 -0.97 -3.23 1.11
N ILE A 81 -0.20 -3.74 2.06
CA ILE A 81 1.19 -3.33 2.26
C ILE A 81 2.04 -3.73 1.05
N LEU A 82 1.91 -4.95 0.55
CA LEU A 82 2.62 -5.39 -0.66
C LEU A 82 2.22 -4.51 -1.87
N CYS A 83 0.94 -4.24 -2.07
CA CYS A 83 0.47 -3.30 -3.09
C CYS A 83 1.02 -1.88 -2.87
N ALA A 84 1.11 -1.44 -1.62
CA ALA A 84 1.65 -0.14 -1.26
C ALA A 84 3.14 -0.05 -1.53
N LEU A 85 3.92 -1.14 -1.46
CA LEU A 85 5.36 -1.14 -1.64
C LEU A 85 5.78 -1.38 -3.10
N CYS A 86 5.12 -2.29 -3.81
CA CYS A 86 5.52 -2.71 -5.17
C CYS A 86 4.37 -2.77 -6.20
N GLY A 87 3.14 -2.45 -5.79
CA GLY A 87 1.96 -2.50 -6.65
C GLY A 87 1.68 -1.22 -7.46
N PRO A 88 0.57 -1.20 -8.21
CA PRO A 88 0.19 -0.09 -9.11
C PRO A 88 -0.03 1.24 -8.39
N ALA A 89 -0.33 1.22 -7.08
CA ALA A 89 -0.41 2.41 -6.24
C ALA A 89 0.90 3.22 -6.21
N ARG A 90 2.02 2.63 -6.64
CA ARG A 90 3.36 3.25 -6.78
C ARG A 90 3.85 3.39 -8.22
N ALA A 91 2.99 3.27 -9.25
CA ALA A 91 3.42 3.34 -10.66
C ALA A 91 4.26 4.59 -11.01
N PHE A 92 4.18 5.67 -10.23
CA PHE A 92 4.96 6.90 -10.40
C PHE A 92 6.11 7.10 -9.40
N ARG A 93 6.30 6.21 -8.42
CA ARG A 93 7.33 6.26 -7.36
C ARG A 93 7.66 4.84 -6.85
N PRO A 94 8.42 4.01 -7.60
CA PRO A 94 8.77 2.67 -7.14
C PRO A 94 9.49 2.72 -5.78
N ALA A 95 9.17 1.79 -4.87
CA ALA A 95 10.01 1.58 -3.70
C ALA A 95 11.42 1.16 -4.14
N THR A 96 12.42 1.50 -3.34
CA THR A 96 13.71 0.83 -3.45
C THR A 96 13.51 -0.63 -3.02
N SER A 97 14.23 -1.55 -3.64
CA SER A 97 14.31 -2.96 -3.20
C SER A 97 14.55 -3.05 -1.69
N ASP A 98 15.38 -2.16 -1.17
CA ASP A 98 15.79 -2.12 0.23
C ASP A 98 14.61 -1.92 1.19
N LEU A 99 13.60 -1.11 0.82
CA LEU A 99 12.41 -0.90 1.66
C LEU A 99 11.51 -2.14 1.71
N ILE A 100 11.45 -2.91 0.62
CA ILE A 100 10.66 -4.14 0.56
C ILE A 100 11.35 -5.21 1.40
N THR A 101 12.67 -5.36 1.24
CA THR A 101 13.48 -6.27 2.05
C THR A 101 13.39 -5.91 3.53
N GLU A 102 13.54 -4.64 3.90
CA GLU A 102 13.40 -4.17 5.28
C GLU A 102 12.06 -4.57 5.88
N TYR A 103 10.95 -4.36 5.14
CA TYR A 103 9.63 -4.76 5.61
C TYR A 103 9.51 -6.27 5.83
N ILE A 104 10.03 -7.07 4.91
CA ILE A 104 10.03 -8.54 5.00
C ILE A 104 10.84 -9.01 6.22
N ASP A 105 12.04 -8.46 6.41
CA ASP A 105 12.92 -8.81 7.52
C ASP A 105 12.28 -8.44 8.87
N ARG A 106 11.63 -7.27 8.95
CA ARG A 106 10.90 -6.84 10.14
C ARG A 106 9.68 -7.72 10.42
N LYS A 107 8.91 -8.09 9.40
CA LYS A 107 7.79 -9.06 9.55
C LYS A 107 8.28 -10.40 10.10
N ARG A 108 9.44 -10.88 9.64
CA ARG A 108 10.03 -12.15 10.09
C ARG A 108 10.67 -12.08 11.49
N GLY A 109 10.78 -10.88 12.07
CA GLY A 109 11.51 -10.65 13.31
C GLY A 109 13.02 -10.78 13.17
N GLU A 110 13.54 -10.71 11.94
CA GLU A 110 14.98 -10.75 11.62
C GLU A 110 15.62 -9.38 11.82
N CYS A 111 14.83 -8.31 11.72
CA CYS A 111 15.22 -6.93 12.01
C CYS A 111 14.21 -6.28 12.98
N GLY A 112 14.68 -5.76 14.11
CA GLY A 112 13.85 -4.97 15.02
C GLY A 112 13.73 -3.51 14.57
N TYR A 113 12.83 -2.78 15.19
CA TYR A 113 12.85 -1.32 15.16
C TYR A 113 12.74 -0.80 16.59
N ASP A 114 13.53 0.22 16.91
CA ASP A 114 13.47 0.84 18.22
C ASP A 114 12.26 1.78 18.30
N GLY A 115 11.51 1.66 19.40
CA GLY A 115 10.41 2.57 19.69
C GLY A 115 10.94 3.98 20.01
N ILE A 116 10.63 4.95 19.15
CA ILE A 116 11.05 6.35 19.33
C ILE A 116 10.17 7.06 20.36
N HIS A 117 8.85 6.86 20.24
CA HIS A 117 7.84 7.48 21.09
C HIS A 117 6.58 6.61 21.10
N PRO A 118 5.88 6.45 22.24
CA PRO A 118 4.70 5.56 22.33
C PRO A 118 3.60 5.89 21.31
N ASP A 119 3.30 7.17 21.09
CA ASP A 119 2.30 7.57 20.08
C ASP A 119 2.73 7.21 18.65
N VAL A 120 4.02 7.33 18.34
CA VAL A 120 4.55 6.99 17.01
C VAL A 120 4.52 5.50 16.82
N GLU A 121 4.96 4.74 17.83
CA GLU A 121 5.01 3.28 17.82
C GLU A 121 3.63 2.68 17.54
N GLN A 122 2.58 3.17 18.19
CA GLN A 122 1.21 2.70 17.95
C GLN A 122 0.76 2.88 16.50
N ILE A 123 1.19 3.96 15.82
CA ILE A 123 0.80 4.28 14.45
C ILE A 123 1.51 3.37 13.43
N ILE A 124 2.76 3.01 13.71
CA ILE A 124 3.62 2.23 12.79
C ILE A 124 3.66 0.73 13.13
N LEU A 125 3.14 0.32 14.29
CA LEU A 125 3.09 -1.09 14.72
C LEU A 125 2.40 -1.99 13.68
N PRO A 126 1.24 -1.64 13.09
CA PRO A 126 0.58 -2.48 12.09
C PRO A 126 1.39 -2.64 10.79
N THR A 127 2.39 -1.78 10.58
CA THR A 127 3.28 -1.79 9.41
C THR A 127 4.73 -2.12 9.81
N TYR A 128 4.90 -2.86 10.91
CA TYR A 128 6.18 -3.33 11.45
C TYR A 128 7.21 -2.18 11.58
N GLY A 129 6.78 -1.04 12.10
CA GLY A 129 7.66 0.09 12.36
C GLY A 129 7.98 0.96 11.14
N MET A 130 7.37 0.72 9.99
CA MET A 130 7.61 1.48 8.76
C MET A 130 6.46 2.43 8.48
N ILE A 131 6.74 3.65 8.04
CA ILE A 131 5.72 4.55 7.52
C ILE A 131 5.46 4.19 6.06
N ILE A 132 4.27 3.65 5.79
CA ILE A 132 3.85 3.20 4.46
C ILE A 132 2.77 4.13 3.90
N TYR A 133 1.92 4.69 4.76
CA TYR A 133 0.77 5.48 4.37
C TYR A 133 0.94 6.97 4.64
N GLN A 134 0.32 7.79 3.80
CA GLN A 134 0.29 9.25 3.96
C GLN A 134 -0.44 9.64 5.24
N GLU A 135 -1.49 8.88 5.56
CA GLU A 135 -2.31 9.04 6.75
C GLU A 135 -1.48 8.82 8.02
N GLN A 136 -0.51 7.90 8.03
CA GLN A 136 0.41 7.71 9.16
C GLN A 136 1.29 8.95 9.37
N VAL A 137 1.79 9.57 8.30
CA VAL A 137 2.61 10.80 8.40
C VAL A 137 1.80 11.92 9.04
N THR A 138 0.57 12.14 8.55
CA THR A 138 -0.30 13.19 9.07
C THR A 138 -0.69 12.91 10.53
N GLU A 139 -0.98 11.66 10.88
CA GLU A 139 -1.31 11.27 12.25
C GLU A 139 -0.15 11.49 13.23
N ILE A 140 1.07 11.10 12.83
CA ILE A 140 2.29 11.34 13.61
C ILE A 140 2.49 12.84 13.83
N LEU A 141 2.37 13.65 12.78
CA LEU A 141 2.51 15.10 12.87
C LEU A 141 1.49 15.68 13.87
N CYS A 142 0.20 15.35 13.74
CA CYS A 142 -0.83 15.83 14.66
C CYS A 142 -0.54 15.42 16.12
N LYS A 143 -0.10 14.18 16.37
CA LYS A 143 0.16 13.66 17.71
C LYS A 143 1.33 14.38 18.38
N ILE A 144 2.42 14.57 17.63
CA ILE A 144 3.71 15.04 18.15
C ILE A 144 3.79 16.57 18.21
N THR A 145 3.23 17.28 17.25
CA THR A 145 3.28 18.74 17.23
C THR A 145 1.99 19.40 17.73
N GLY A 146 0.89 18.64 17.80
CA GLY A 146 -0.43 19.22 18.04
C GLY A 146 -1.00 20.00 16.85
N TYR A 147 -0.41 19.85 15.64
CA TYR A 147 -0.94 20.50 14.45
C TYR A 147 -2.40 20.12 14.19
N PRO A 148 -3.21 21.10 13.72
CA PRO A 148 -4.46 20.78 13.05
C PRO A 148 -4.22 19.86 11.84
N PRO A 149 -5.16 18.97 11.49
CA PRO A 149 -5.01 18.04 10.36
C PRO A 149 -4.64 18.73 9.04
N GLU A 150 -5.17 19.93 8.78
CA GLU A 150 -4.88 20.72 7.60
C GLU A 150 -3.41 21.18 7.54
N ASN A 151 -2.83 21.55 8.68
CA ASN A 151 -1.42 21.94 8.77
C ASN A 151 -0.54 20.71 8.58
N ALA A 152 -0.85 19.61 9.27
CA ALA A 152 -0.12 18.36 9.14
C ALA A 152 -0.10 17.83 7.68
N GLU A 153 -1.22 17.97 6.97
CA GLU A 153 -1.31 17.62 5.54
C GLU A 153 -0.41 18.51 4.67
N GLU A 154 -0.32 19.81 4.95
CA GLU A 154 0.59 20.69 4.21
C GLU A 154 2.07 20.35 4.49
N VAL A 155 2.40 20.09 5.76
CA VAL A 155 3.72 19.60 6.16
C VAL A 155 4.08 18.31 5.42
N ARG A 156 3.18 17.33 5.40
CA ARG A 156 3.35 16.08 4.67
C ARG A 156 3.65 16.32 3.18
N ARG A 157 2.93 17.25 2.53
CA ARG A 157 3.17 17.58 1.11
C ARG A 157 4.54 18.22 0.88
N ILE A 158 5.00 19.06 1.81
CA ILE A 158 6.35 19.67 1.77
C ILE A 158 7.41 18.55 1.84
N LEU A 159 7.30 17.67 2.84
CA LEU A 159 8.23 16.55 3.05
C LEU A 159 8.24 15.60 1.84
N ALA A 160 7.06 15.27 1.29
CA ALA A 160 6.94 14.38 0.14
C ALA A 160 7.56 14.94 -1.16
N LYS A 161 7.68 16.26 -1.27
CA LYS A 161 8.33 16.96 -2.40
C LYS A 161 9.81 17.25 -2.17
N ARG A 162 10.28 17.17 -0.92
CA ARG A 162 11.66 17.51 -0.51
C ARG A 162 12.13 18.88 -1.03
N ASN A 163 11.28 19.91 -0.93
CA ASN A 163 11.65 21.27 -1.32
C ASN A 163 12.55 21.90 -0.24
N PRO A 164 13.85 22.18 -0.51
CA PRO A 164 14.80 22.62 0.52
C PRO A 164 14.40 23.95 1.18
N GLU A 165 13.90 24.92 0.41
CA GLU A 165 13.51 26.25 0.92
C GLU A 165 12.30 26.19 1.85
N ARG A 166 11.35 25.29 1.57
CA ARG A 166 10.18 25.10 2.44
C ARG A 166 10.55 24.30 3.67
N ILE A 167 11.43 23.30 3.53
CA ILE A 167 11.91 22.48 4.64
C ILE A 167 12.69 23.33 5.65
N SER A 168 13.60 24.20 5.20
CA SER A 168 14.40 25.04 6.11
C SER A 168 13.57 26.01 6.95
N LYS A 169 12.36 26.37 6.49
CA LYS A 169 11.39 27.17 7.26
C LYS A 169 10.54 26.32 8.19
N LEU A 170 10.20 25.11 7.75
CA LEU A 170 9.34 24.18 8.48
C LEU A 170 10.05 23.53 9.66
N GLU A 171 11.32 23.17 9.49
CA GLU A 171 12.13 22.46 10.48
C GLU A 171 12.16 23.18 11.85
N PRO A 172 12.51 24.49 11.95
CA PRO A 172 12.47 25.19 13.24
C PRO A 172 11.05 25.30 13.82
N GLU A 173 10.03 25.41 12.97
CA GLU A 173 8.63 25.43 13.42
C GLU A 173 8.22 24.09 14.04
N PHE A 174 8.59 22.98 13.40
CA PHE A 174 8.32 21.64 13.89
C PHE A 174 8.93 21.42 15.29
N PHE A 175 10.20 21.77 15.49
CA PHE A 175 10.86 21.61 16.79
C PHE A 175 10.24 22.47 17.88
N CYS A 176 9.89 23.71 17.57
CA CYS A 176 9.20 24.61 18.50
C CYS A 176 7.86 24.02 18.97
N GLN A 177 7.09 23.41 18.04
CA GLN A 177 5.83 22.77 18.38
C GLN A 177 6.01 21.48 19.21
N CYS A 178 7.04 20.69 18.91
CA CYS A 178 7.39 19.51 19.71
C CYS A 178 7.74 19.90 21.16
N GLU A 179 8.52 20.96 21.33
CA GLU A 179 8.89 21.50 22.65
C GLU A 179 7.64 22.02 23.39
N ALA A 180 6.74 22.75 22.71
CA ALA A 180 5.48 23.21 23.28
C ALA A 180 4.55 22.06 23.72
N LYS A 181 4.67 20.89 23.06
CA LYS A 181 4.00 19.64 23.42
C LYS A 181 4.69 18.85 24.54
N GLY A 182 5.88 19.30 24.98
CA GLY A 182 6.66 18.68 26.06
C GLY A 182 7.56 17.53 25.61
N HIS A 183 7.86 17.40 24.32
CA HIS A 183 8.77 16.37 23.82
C HIS A 183 10.24 16.82 23.92
N ASP A 184 11.12 15.89 24.30
CA ASP A 184 12.56 16.12 24.31
C ASP A 184 13.10 16.36 22.89
N GLN A 185 14.14 17.20 22.79
CA GLN A 185 14.74 17.57 21.52
C GLN A 185 15.30 16.35 20.76
N GLN A 186 15.89 15.36 21.44
CA GLN A 186 16.39 14.15 20.80
C GLN A 186 15.26 13.32 20.18
N ILE A 187 14.14 13.19 20.90
CA ILE A 187 12.95 12.47 20.40
C ILE A 187 12.39 13.19 19.17
N ALA A 188 12.27 14.52 19.23
CA ALA A 188 11.78 15.31 18.10
C ALA A 188 12.68 15.12 16.84
N TRP A 189 14.00 15.07 17.01
CA TRP A 189 14.94 14.81 15.92
C TRP A 189 14.76 13.43 15.31
N GLN A 190 14.65 12.39 16.13
CA GLN A 190 14.41 11.02 15.65
C GLN A 190 13.11 10.91 14.85
N ILE A 191 12.04 11.58 15.31
CA ILE A 191 10.75 11.61 14.60
C ILE A 191 10.87 12.39 13.30
N TRP A 192 11.55 13.54 13.30
CA TRP A 192 11.78 14.33 12.10
C TRP A 192 12.51 13.54 11.02
N ASP A 193 13.61 12.87 11.38
CA ASP A 193 14.39 12.03 10.47
C ASP A 193 13.55 10.88 9.90
N LEU A 194 12.77 10.22 10.76
CA LEU A 194 11.82 9.18 10.35
C LEU A 194 10.84 9.71 9.29
N LEU A 195 10.19 10.85 9.57
CA LEU A 195 9.25 11.49 8.65
C LEU A 195 9.95 11.89 7.34
N PHE A 196 11.16 12.43 7.40
CA PHE A 196 11.91 12.89 6.23
C PHE A 196 12.32 11.73 5.29
N ILE A 197 12.70 10.59 5.86
CA ILE A 197 13.03 9.37 5.13
C ILE A 197 11.78 8.85 4.41
N TYR A 198 10.70 8.60 5.16
CA TYR A 198 9.57 7.82 4.63
C TYR A 198 8.47 8.64 3.95
N ALA A 199 8.28 9.92 4.28
CA ALA A 199 7.18 10.73 3.70
C ALA A 199 7.22 10.84 2.17
N LYS A 200 8.41 10.73 1.57
CA LYS A 200 8.58 10.68 0.10
C LYS A 200 7.93 9.43 -0.52
N HIS A 201 7.95 8.33 0.22
CA HIS A 201 7.53 7.00 -0.22
C HIS A 201 6.10 6.65 0.24
N ALA A 202 5.53 7.43 1.15
CA ALA A 202 4.18 7.22 1.67
C ALA A 202 3.09 7.35 0.58
N VAL A 203 2.16 6.40 0.55
CA VAL A 203 1.03 6.34 -0.40
C VAL A 203 -0.31 6.52 0.30
N CYS A 204 -1.34 6.97 -0.42
CA CYS A 204 -2.68 7.10 0.18
C CYS A 204 -3.28 5.72 0.43
N LYS A 205 -3.65 5.45 1.69
CA LYS A 205 -4.20 4.15 2.13
C LYS A 205 -5.49 3.79 1.40
N THR A 206 -6.38 4.76 1.17
CA THR A 206 -7.64 4.53 0.44
C THR A 206 -7.42 4.13 -1.01
N LEU A 207 -6.41 4.72 -1.67
CA LEU A 207 -6.09 4.34 -3.04
C LEU A 207 -5.55 2.91 -3.08
N VAL A 208 -4.62 2.59 -2.17
CA VAL A 208 -4.06 1.24 -2.02
C VAL A 208 -5.16 0.21 -1.75
N SER A 209 -6.12 0.51 -0.87
CA SER A 209 -7.19 -0.44 -0.54
C SER A 209 -8.07 -0.76 -1.74
N ILE A 210 -8.41 0.24 -2.56
CA ILE A 210 -9.19 0.03 -3.80
C ILE A 210 -8.42 -0.86 -4.78
N TYR A 211 -7.15 -0.55 -5.06
CA TYR A 211 -6.33 -1.36 -5.97
C TYR A 211 -6.15 -2.79 -5.47
N THR A 212 -5.90 -2.95 -4.17
CA THR A 212 -5.73 -4.27 -3.53
C THR A 212 -7.03 -5.06 -3.57
N PHE A 213 -8.18 -4.42 -3.37
CA PHE A 213 -9.48 -5.08 -3.44
C PHE A 213 -9.76 -5.60 -4.85
N VAL A 214 -9.51 -4.79 -5.89
CA VAL A 214 -9.64 -5.24 -7.29
C VAL A 214 -8.70 -6.42 -7.58
N ALA A 215 -7.44 -6.36 -7.13
CA ALA A 215 -6.50 -7.48 -7.27
C ALA A 215 -7.00 -8.75 -6.56
N TYR A 216 -7.54 -8.59 -5.34
CA TYR A 216 -8.10 -9.69 -4.56
C TYR A 216 -9.32 -10.31 -5.25
N GLN A 217 -10.19 -9.51 -5.87
CA GLN A 217 -11.30 -10.00 -6.68
C GLN A 217 -10.82 -10.84 -7.88
N PHE A 218 -9.78 -10.39 -8.59
CA PHE A 218 -9.17 -11.19 -9.64
C PHE A 218 -8.60 -12.51 -9.12
N ALA A 219 -7.90 -12.49 -7.99
CA ALA A 219 -7.35 -13.69 -7.38
C ALA A 219 -8.45 -14.66 -6.93
N TYR A 220 -9.52 -14.17 -6.32
CA TYR A 220 -10.68 -14.97 -5.93
C TYR A 220 -11.31 -15.66 -7.14
N LEU A 221 -11.55 -14.91 -8.22
CA LEU A 221 -12.07 -15.49 -9.47
C LEU A 221 -11.11 -16.52 -10.06
N LYS A 222 -9.80 -16.28 -10.01
CA LYS A 222 -8.79 -17.24 -10.49
C LYS A 222 -8.79 -18.55 -9.69
N VAL A 223 -8.99 -18.46 -8.38
CA VAL A 223 -9.00 -19.62 -7.48
C VAL A 223 -10.28 -20.44 -7.63
N HIS A 224 -11.43 -19.78 -7.64
CA HIS A 224 -12.73 -20.46 -7.58
C HIS A 224 -13.35 -20.73 -8.96
N TYR A 225 -12.94 -19.98 -10.00
CA TYR A 225 -13.44 -20.05 -11.37
C TYR A 225 -12.30 -20.05 -12.40
N LYS A 226 -11.31 -20.93 -12.17
CA LYS A 226 -10.05 -20.96 -12.92
C LYS A 226 -10.23 -21.09 -14.43
N SER A 227 -11.16 -21.93 -14.88
CA SER A 227 -11.38 -22.20 -16.30
C SER A 227 -11.87 -20.94 -17.03
N GLU A 228 -12.89 -20.31 -16.47
CA GLU A 228 -13.53 -19.09 -16.97
C GLU A 228 -12.56 -17.92 -16.90
N PHE A 229 -11.81 -17.81 -15.79
CA PHE A 229 -10.76 -16.81 -15.61
C PHE A 229 -9.69 -16.91 -16.69
N CYS A 230 -9.12 -18.11 -16.90
CA CYS A 230 -8.09 -18.33 -17.91
C CYS A 230 -8.62 -18.07 -19.32
N SER A 231 -9.83 -18.55 -19.65
CA SER A 231 -10.46 -18.33 -20.95
C SER A 231 -10.64 -16.84 -21.24
N ALA A 232 -11.21 -16.09 -20.30
CA ALA A 232 -11.46 -14.67 -20.47
C ALA A 232 -10.17 -13.85 -20.61
N ILE A 233 -9.11 -14.18 -19.86
CA ILE A 233 -7.81 -13.49 -19.97
C ILE A 233 -7.14 -13.77 -21.32
N THR A 234 -7.19 -14.99 -21.82
CA THR A 234 -6.61 -15.31 -23.13
C THR A 234 -7.36 -14.62 -24.27
N CYS A 235 -8.69 -14.48 -24.15
CA CYS A 235 -9.52 -13.77 -25.14
C CYS A 235 -9.49 -12.24 -25.00
N ALA A 236 -8.98 -11.69 -23.90
CA ALA A 236 -8.90 -10.24 -23.66
C ALA A 236 -7.56 -9.61 -24.09
N LYS A 237 -6.60 -10.42 -24.57
CA LYS A 237 -5.33 -9.97 -25.14
C LYS A 237 -5.43 -9.69 -26.63
#